data_AF-A0A941X2Q2-F1
#
_entry.id   AF-A0A941X2Q2-F1
#
_cell.length_a   1.000
_cell.length_b   1.000
_cell.length_c   1.000
_cell.angle_alpha   90.00
_cell.angle_beta   90.00
_cell.angle_gamma   90.00
#
_symmetry.space_group_name_H-M   'P 1'
#
loop_
_entity.id
_entity.type
_entity.pdbx_description
1 polymer ?
#
loop_
_entity_poly.entity_id
_entity_poly.type
_entity_poly.pdbx_seq_one_letter_code
_entity_poly.pdbx_strand_id
1 'polypeptide(L)'
;MKEFGQILKELRLEKNLSQEALGKILNVSRSSVARYENGLGLPPSDIVKSLCTYFNVDKDYLFPKENVEEIIVTKNKKIKFQKIILICSLCLITIGLLVGIVNIIPNIASSGGMDVITAEKLAENSSEQIKFFKYGKYEFGYKNVYKNDKDEFILKPGGELWSLDGMPDYLMGYYNGENTELYFYTSALNKVKVEYTTITSEDKYCYNTPEYKFGYNFVIINNTLEDINIRQLEFWC
;
A
#
# COMPACT_ATOMS: atom_id res chain seq x y z
N MET A 1 47.04 5.56 -12.11
CA MET A 1 48.41 5.91 -12.56
C MET A 1 49.12 6.62 -11.40
N LYS A 2 50.41 6.39 -11.19
CA LYS A 2 51.15 6.94 -10.04
C LYS A 2 51.56 8.39 -10.32
N GLU A 3 51.37 9.25 -9.33
CA GLU A 3 51.85 10.64 -9.42
C GLU A 3 53.37 10.70 -9.20
N PHE A 4 54.02 11.77 -9.69
CA PHE A 4 55.46 12.00 -9.54
C PHE A 4 55.98 11.70 -8.12
N GLY A 5 55.27 12.17 -7.09
CA GLY A 5 55.66 11.97 -5.69
C GLY A 5 55.66 10.50 -5.25
N GLN A 6 54.71 9.70 -5.77
CA GLN A 6 54.65 8.26 -5.52
C GLN A 6 55.81 7.54 -6.22
N ILE A 7 56.09 7.88 -7.48
CA ILE A 7 57.20 7.32 -8.25
C ILE A 7 58.54 7.63 -7.58
N LEU A 8 58.73 8.88 -7.12
CA LEU A 8 59.92 9.30 -6.40
C LEU A 8 60.11 8.52 -5.09
N LYS A 9 59.01 8.34 -4.32
CA LYS A 9 59.04 7.58 -3.07
C LYS A 9 59.41 6.12 -3.31
N GLU A 10 58.90 5.51 -4.36
CA GLU A 10 59.21 4.13 -4.75
C GLU A 10 60.68 3.97 -5.12
N LEU A 11 61.19 4.79 -6.03
CA LEU A 11 62.61 4.79 -6.41
C LEU A 11 63.53 4.97 -5.20
N ARG A 12 63.16 5.86 -4.27
CA ARG A 12 63.91 6.06 -3.03
C ARG A 12 63.94 4.79 -2.17
N LEU A 13 62.80 4.13 -2.01
CA LEU A 13 62.67 2.93 -1.19
C LEU A 13 63.36 1.72 -1.84
N GLU A 14 63.33 1.59 -3.17
CA GLU A 14 64.07 0.57 -3.91
C GLU A 14 65.59 0.67 -3.71
N LYS A 15 66.10 1.89 -3.51
CA LYS A 15 67.50 2.15 -3.13
C LYS A 15 67.76 2.09 -1.62
N ASN A 16 66.77 1.72 -0.81
CA ASN A 16 66.82 1.68 0.66
C ASN A 16 67.24 3.01 1.31
N LEU A 17 66.86 4.14 0.71
CA LEU A 17 67.23 5.48 1.21
C LEU A 17 66.17 6.05 2.13
N SER A 18 66.58 6.81 3.15
CA SER A 18 65.68 7.69 3.90
C SER A 18 65.43 9.00 3.12
N GLN A 19 64.36 9.74 3.44
CA GLN A 19 64.12 11.07 2.84
C GLN A 19 65.27 12.04 3.13
N GLU A 20 65.93 11.90 4.27
CA GLU A 20 67.10 12.70 4.63
C GLU A 20 68.33 12.31 3.79
N ALA A 21 68.56 11.01 3.58
CA ALA A 21 69.65 10.53 2.75
C ALA A 21 69.49 11.00 1.29
N LEU A 22 68.28 10.90 0.74
CA LEU A 22 67.99 11.43 -0.59
C LEU A 22 68.14 12.96 -0.65
N GLY A 23 67.73 13.67 0.40
CA GLY A 23 67.93 15.12 0.51
C GLY A 23 69.41 15.50 0.42
N LYS A 24 70.28 14.79 1.14
CA LYS A 24 71.74 14.99 1.08
C LYS A 24 72.31 14.76 -0.32
N ILE A 25 71.86 13.70 -1.00
CA ILE A 25 72.30 13.37 -2.38
C ILE A 25 71.90 14.45 -3.37
N LEU A 26 70.69 15.01 -3.23
CA LEU A 26 70.14 16.02 -4.12
C LEU A 26 70.50 17.45 -3.70
N ASN A 27 71.24 17.63 -2.59
CA ASN A 27 71.52 18.93 -1.98
C ASN A 27 70.26 19.75 -1.66
N VAL A 28 69.23 19.09 -1.11
CA VAL A 28 67.98 19.71 -0.64
C VAL A 28 67.63 19.25 0.77
N SER A 29 66.76 20.00 1.46
CA SER A 29 66.31 19.59 2.79
C SER A 29 65.46 18.31 2.74
N ARG A 30 65.48 17.52 3.82
CA ARG A 30 64.56 16.40 4.03
C ARG A 30 63.10 16.82 3.85
N SER A 31 62.74 18.03 4.30
CA SER A 31 61.40 18.60 4.14
C SER A 31 61.04 18.84 2.68
N SER A 32 62.00 19.21 1.82
CA SER A 32 61.78 19.36 0.38
C SER A 32 61.45 18.02 -0.28
N VAL A 33 62.22 16.98 0.04
CA VAL A 33 61.93 15.61 -0.42
C VAL A 33 60.55 15.14 0.04
N ALA A 34 60.19 15.39 1.30
CA ALA A 34 58.86 15.05 1.81
C ALA A 34 57.75 15.83 1.09
N ARG A 35 57.96 17.11 0.75
CA ARG A 35 56.99 17.88 -0.05
C ARG A 35 56.81 17.29 -1.43
N TYR A 36 57.90 16.90 -2.09
CA TYR A 36 57.86 16.26 -3.41
C TYR A 36 57.08 14.94 -3.38
N GLU A 37 57.37 14.06 -2.41
CA GLU A 37 56.71 12.75 -2.29
C GLU A 37 55.22 12.86 -1.98
N ASN A 38 54.81 13.91 -1.27
CA ASN A 38 53.41 14.15 -0.91
C ASN A 38 52.66 15.04 -1.90
N GLY A 39 53.27 15.43 -3.03
CA GLY A 39 52.62 16.27 -4.03
C GLY A 39 52.41 17.74 -3.59
N LEU A 40 53.06 18.19 -2.51
CA LEU A 40 52.95 19.56 -1.96
C LEU A 40 53.88 20.58 -2.67
N GLY A 41 54.47 20.18 -3.80
CA GLY A 41 55.36 20.96 -4.63
C GLY A 41 56.14 20.07 -5.58
N LEU A 42 56.52 20.60 -6.74
CA LEU A 42 57.39 19.91 -7.70
C LEU A 42 58.84 20.38 -7.53
N PRO A 43 59.84 19.50 -7.74
CA PRO A 43 61.23 19.90 -7.75
C PRO A 43 61.55 20.80 -8.94
N PRO A 44 62.47 21.76 -8.79
CA PRO A 44 62.96 22.56 -9.90
C PRO A 44 63.74 21.70 -10.91
N SER A 45 63.92 22.22 -12.14
CA SER A 45 64.42 21.42 -13.27
C SER A 45 65.83 20.84 -13.06
N ASP A 46 66.67 21.50 -12.29
CA ASP A 46 67.99 21.05 -11.87
C ASP A 46 67.90 19.81 -10.97
N ILE A 47 67.00 19.84 -9.96
CA ILE A 47 66.75 18.69 -9.09
C ILE A 47 66.11 17.52 -9.87
N VAL A 48 65.23 17.81 -10.83
CA VAL A 48 64.69 16.77 -11.74
C VAL A 48 65.81 16.09 -12.53
N LYS A 49 66.77 16.84 -13.06
CA LYS A 49 67.93 16.25 -13.77
C LYS A 49 68.75 15.38 -12.82
N SER A 50 69.03 15.86 -11.61
CA SER A 50 69.75 15.09 -10.59
C SER A 50 69.03 13.80 -10.23
N LEU A 51 67.70 13.81 -10.14
CA LEU A 51 66.87 12.63 -9.91
C LEU A 51 66.97 11.63 -11.06
N CYS A 52 66.83 12.07 -12.32
CA CYS A 52 67.00 11.23 -13.51
C CYS A 52 68.38 10.58 -13.54
N THR A 53 69.44 11.36 -13.29
CA THR A 53 70.82 10.85 -13.26
C THR A 53 71.04 9.86 -12.11
N TYR A 54 70.58 10.17 -10.90
CA TYR A 54 70.82 9.33 -9.73
C TYR A 54 70.08 7.98 -9.81
N PHE A 55 68.83 8.00 -10.26
CA PHE A 55 68.01 6.78 -10.39
C PHE A 55 68.17 6.07 -11.73
N ASN A 56 68.90 6.67 -12.69
CA ASN A 56 69.07 6.18 -14.05
C ASN A 56 67.73 5.92 -14.76
N VAL A 57 66.83 6.91 -14.68
CA VAL A 57 65.50 6.88 -15.30
C VAL A 57 65.28 8.12 -16.16
N ASP A 58 64.49 7.97 -17.21
CA ASP A 58 64.12 9.10 -18.07
C ASP A 58 63.12 10.03 -17.37
N LYS A 59 63.08 11.28 -17.84
CA LYS A 59 62.11 12.26 -17.35
C LYS A 59 60.66 11.78 -17.55
N ASP A 60 60.38 11.11 -18.67
CA ASP A 60 59.04 10.55 -18.96
C ASP A 60 58.66 9.42 -18.00
N TYR A 61 59.62 8.76 -17.33
CA TYR A 61 59.36 7.80 -16.27
C TYR A 61 58.94 8.48 -14.96
N LEU A 62 59.62 9.57 -14.59
CA LEU A 62 59.26 10.38 -13.42
C LEU A 62 57.93 11.14 -13.63
N PHE A 63 57.64 11.51 -14.86
CA PHE A 63 56.44 12.25 -15.27
C PHE A 63 55.69 11.46 -16.36
N PRO A 64 54.98 10.38 -16.00
CA PRO A 64 54.21 9.60 -16.97
C PRO A 64 53.21 10.51 -17.67
N LYS A 65 53.15 10.44 -19.00
CA LYS A 65 52.14 11.15 -19.77
C LYS A 65 50.78 10.56 -19.43
N GLU A 66 49.80 11.44 -19.17
CA GLU A 66 48.43 11.00 -18.94
C GLU A 66 47.93 10.18 -20.13
N ASN A 67 47.44 8.96 -19.87
CA ASN A 67 46.70 8.21 -20.88
C ASN A 67 45.31 8.83 -21.02
N VAL A 68 45.24 9.82 -21.91
CA VAL A 68 44.02 10.61 -22.16
C VAL A 68 42.84 9.72 -22.51
N GLU A 69 43.07 8.64 -23.26
CA GLU A 69 42.02 7.67 -23.62
C GLU A 69 41.47 6.95 -22.39
N GLU A 70 42.33 6.45 -21.50
CA GLU A 70 41.92 5.78 -20.27
C GLU A 70 41.12 6.71 -19.36
N ILE A 71 41.55 7.98 -19.24
CA ILE A 71 40.85 9.00 -18.45
C ILE A 71 39.47 9.28 -19.05
N ILE A 72 39.37 9.44 -20.38
CA ILE A 72 38.11 9.68 -21.08
C ILE A 72 37.16 8.49 -20.88
N VAL A 73 37.64 7.25 -21.06
CA VAL A 73 36.83 6.04 -20.87
C VAL A 73 36.30 5.95 -19.45
N THR A 74 37.15 6.21 -18.45
CA THR A 74 36.76 6.15 -17.03
C THR A 74 35.74 7.25 -16.69
N LYS A 75 35.95 8.48 -17.18
CA LYS A 75 34.98 9.59 -17.02
C LYS A 75 33.64 9.26 -17.69
N ASN A 76 33.66 8.72 -18.90
CA ASN A 76 32.45 8.34 -19.63
C ASN A 76 31.64 7.25 -18.91
N LYS A 77 32.31 6.23 -18.34
CA LYS A 77 31.66 5.23 -17.50
C LYS A 77 30.99 5.86 -16.28
N LYS A 78 31.68 6.77 -15.59
CA LYS A 78 31.14 7.49 -14.43
C LYS A 78 29.93 8.35 -14.79
N ILE A 79 30.01 9.09 -15.89
CA ILE A 79 28.89 9.91 -16.40
C ILE A 79 27.69 9.03 -16.75
N LYS A 80 27.92 7.89 -17.43
CA LYS A 80 26.84 6.95 -17.77
C LYS A 80 26.15 6.41 -16.52
N PHE A 81 26.92 6.03 -15.51
CA PHE A 81 26.39 5.56 -14.24
C PHE A 81 25.58 6.63 -13.50
N GLN A 82 26.09 7.87 -13.44
CA GLN A 82 25.39 9.02 -12.86
C GLN A 82 24.06 9.31 -13.56
N LYS A 83 24.01 9.20 -14.89
CA LYS A 83 22.76 9.34 -15.66
C LYS A 83 21.73 8.27 -15.29
N ILE A 84 22.15 7.02 -15.11
CA ILE A 84 21.25 5.92 -14.71
C ILE A 84 20.65 6.21 -13.33
N ILE A 85 21.48 6.60 -12.36
CA ILE A 85 21.02 6.95 -11.01
C ILE A 85 19.97 8.08 -11.06
N LEU A 86 20.23 9.12 -11.86
CA LEU A 86 19.32 10.26 -12.01
C LEU A 86 17.96 9.86 -12.61
N ILE A 87 17.95 8.94 -13.59
CA ILE A 87 16.72 8.43 -14.18
C ILE A 87 15.93 7.62 -13.14
N CYS A 88 16.60 6.72 -12.41
CA CYS A 88 15.96 5.91 -11.38
C CYS A 88 15.37 6.77 -10.26
N SER A 89 16.06 7.83 -9.82
CA SER A 89 15.52 8.73 -8.80
C SER A 89 14.28 9.50 -9.29
N LEU A 90 14.27 9.94 -10.56
CA LEU A 90 13.08 10.54 -11.17
C LEU A 90 11.90 9.56 -11.18
N CYS A 91 12.13 8.31 -11.61
CA CYS A 91 11.10 7.28 -11.63
C CYS A 91 10.49 7.04 -10.24
N LEU A 92 11.30 6.96 -9.19
CA LEU A 92 10.82 6.75 -7.82
C LEU A 92 9.92 7.90 -7.34
N ILE A 93 10.28 9.15 -7.65
CA ILE A 93 9.47 10.32 -7.31
C ILE A 93 8.12 10.26 -8.05
N THR A 94 8.12 9.92 -9.34
CA THR A 94 6.88 9.81 -10.12
C THR A 94 5.94 8.71 -9.61
N ILE A 95 6.49 7.56 -9.19
CA ILE A 95 5.71 6.47 -8.59
C ILE A 95 5.13 6.91 -7.25
N GLY A 96 5.91 7.57 -6.40
CA GLY A 96 5.44 8.11 -5.13
C GLY A 96 4.28 9.09 -5.29
N LEU A 97 4.37 9.99 -6.28
CA LEU A 97 3.29 10.93 -6.62
C LEU A 97 2.03 10.19 -7.11
N LEU A 98 2.17 9.18 -7.97
CA LEU A 98 1.05 8.37 -8.44
C LEU A 98 0.34 7.65 -7.28
N VAL A 99 1.10 7.03 -6.39
CA VAL A 99 0.53 6.38 -5.18
C VAL A 99 -0.16 7.40 -4.29
N GLY A 100 0.42 8.59 -4.11
CA GLY A 100 -0.22 9.68 -3.39
C GLY A 100 -1.56 10.09 -3.99
N ILE A 101 -1.63 10.24 -5.33
CA ILE A 101 -2.88 10.57 -6.04
C ILE A 101 -3.93 9.47 -5.84
N VAL A 102 -3.56 8.20 -5.96
CA VAL A 102 -4.49 7.07 -5.77
C VAL A 102 -5.11 7.08 -4.37
N ASN A 103 -4.36 7.47 -3.34
CA ASN A 103 -4.88 7.57 -1.96
C ASN A 103 -5.74 8.81 -1.71
N ILE A 104 -5.64 9.84 -2.55
CA ILE A 104 -6.44 11.08 -2.45
C ILE A 104 -7.76 10.94 -3.20
N ILE A 105 -7.84 10.07 -4.21
CA ILE A 105 -9.13 9.74 -4.84
C ILE A 105 -10.00 9.12 -3.74
N PRO A 106 -11.08 9.79 -3.28
CA PRO A 106 -12.01 9.14 -2.37
C PRO A 106 -12.49 7.88 -3.07
N ASN A 107 -12.49 6.73 -2.37
CA ASN A 107 -13.20 5.56 -2.85
C ASN A 107 -14.60 6.05 -3.19
N ILE A 108 -14.91 6.14 -4.49
CA ILE A 108 -16.27 6.31 -4.94
C ILE A 108 -16.91 5.01 -4.49
N ALA A 109 -17.51 5.01 -3.30
CA ALA A 109 -18.49 4.01 -2.95
C ALA A 109 -19.49 4.10 -4.10
N SER A 110 -19.48 3.09 -4.97
CA SER A 110 -20.61 2.89 -5.86
C SER A 110 -21.82 2.91 -4.93
N SER A 111 -22.75 3.84 -5.12
CA SER A 111 -24.10 3.70 -4.57
C SER A 111 -24.54 2.29 -4.97
N GLY A 112 -24.66 1.37 -4.02
CA GLY A 112 -24.85 -0.01 -4.39
C GLY A 112 -26.22 -0.22 -5.02
N GLY A 113 -26.35 -1.39 -5.63
CA GLY A 113 -27.59 -1.79 -6.27
C GLY A 113 -28.68 -2.05 -5.23
N MET A 114 -29.88 -2.25 -5.74
CA MET A 114 -30.95 -2.85 -4.95
C MET A 114 -30.77 -4.37 -5.00
N ASP A 115 -30.63 -4.99 -3.83
CA ASP A 115 -30.63 -6.44 -3.65
C ASP A 115 -32.03 -6.91 -3.22
N VAL A 116 -32.46 -8.08 -3.73
CA VAL A 116 -33.74 -8.70 -3.41
C VAL A 116 -33.48 -10.12 -2.89
N ILE A 117 -33.91 -10.39 -1.66
CA ILE A 117 -33.75 -11.70 -1.01
C ILE A 117 -35.10 -12.43 -1.03
N THR A 118 -35.09 -13.64 -1.57
CA THR A 118 -36.22 -14.57 -1.58
C THR A 118 -36.04 -15.68 -0.53
N ALA A 119 -37.09 -16.46 -0.29
CA ALA A 119 -37.08 -17.59 0.62
C ALA A 119 -36.51 -18.87 -0.01
N GLU A 120 -35.81 -18.79 -1.15
CA GLU A 120 -35.29 -19.96 -1.89
C GLU A 120 -34.48 -20.93 -1.00
N LYS A 121 -33.81 -20.38 0.01
CA LYS A 121 -32.92 -21.09 0.95
C LYS A 121 -33.65 -21.67 2.17
N LEU A 122 -34.94 -21.43 2.33
CA LEU A 122 -35.75 -21.96 3.42
C LEU A 122 -36.33 -23.33 3.07
N ALA A 123 -36.74 -24.06 4.10
CA ALA A 123 -37.50 -25.30 3.91
C ALA A 123 -38.98 -24.99 3.59
N GLU A 124 -39.63 -25.90 2.87
CA GLU A 124 -41.08 -25.84 2.57
C GLU A 124 -41.94 -26.01 3.83
N ASN A 125 -41.40 -26.61 4.89
CA ASN A 125 -42.08 -26.79 6.17
C ASN A 125 -41.49 -25.87 7.24
N SER A 126 -42.37 -25.22 8.00
CA SER A 126 -42.01 -24.38 9.15
C SER A 126 -41.40 -25.21 10.28
N SER A 127 -40.53 -24.60 11.08
CA SER A 127 -39.98 -25.21 12.28
C SER A 127 -39.94 -24.21 13.44
N GLU A 128 -40.30 -24.67 14.64
CA GLU A 128 -40.15 -23.88 15.87
C GLU A 128 -38.69 -23.72 16.30
N GLN A 129 -37.79 -24.59 15.81
CA GLN A 129 -36.36 -24.47 16.05
C GLN A 129 -35.79 -23.30 15.25
N ILE A 130 -34.91 -22.54 15.89
CA ILE A 130 -34.16 -21.45 15.24
C ILE A 130 -33.26 -22.05 14.16
N LYS A 131 -33.36 -21.51 12.95
CA LYS A 131 -32.54 -21.85 11.79
C LYS A 131 -31.88 -20.60 11.23
N PHE A 132 -30.83 -20.81 10.44
CA PHE A 132 -30.05 -19.73 9.83
C PHE A 132 -29.87 -19.96 8.34
N PHE A 133 -29.76 -18.87 7.57
CA PHE A 133 -29.37 -18.90 6.17
C PHE A 133 -28.51 -17.68 5.82
N LYS A 134 -27.73 -17.79 4.73
CA LYS A 134 -26.82 -16.74 4.27
C LYS A 134 -27.22 -16.17 2.92
N TYR A 135 -27.02 -14.87 2.72
CA TYR A 135 -27.12 -14.17 1.44
C TYR A 135 -25.88 -13.29 1.25
N GLY A 136 -25.02 -13.64 0.30
CA GLY A 136 -23.72 -12.98 0.15
C GLY A 136 -22.90 -13.05 1.45
N LYS A 137 -22.59 -11.88 2.00
CA LYS A 137 -21.87 -11.71 3.28
C LYS A 137 -22.79 -11.65 4.51
N TYR A 138 -24.12 -11.66 4.32
CA TYR A 138 -25.11 -11.45 5.37
C TYR A 138 -25.67 -12.77 5.89
N GLU A 139 -25.91 -12.86 7.20
CA GLU A 139 -26.56 -13.98 7.87
C GLU A 139 -27.89 -13.58 8.51
N PHE A 140 -28.88 -14.45 8.35
CA PHE A 140 -30.25 -14.27 8.82
C PHE A 140 -30.67 -15.45 9.68
N GLY A 141 -31.46 -15.18 10.71
CA GLY A 141 -32.08 -16.17 11.57
C GLY A 141 -33.60 -16.16 11.38
N TYR A 142 -34.21 -17.34 11.51
CA TYR A 142 -35.65 -17.47 11.43
C TYR A 142 -36.19 -18.60 12.31
N LYS A 143 -37.44 -18.45 12.74
CA LYS A 143 -38.26 -19.51 13.36
C LYS A 143 -39.70 -19.37 12.90
N ASN A 144 -40.41 -20.48 12.74
CA ASN A 144 -41.79 -20.51 12.26
C ASN A 144 -41.97 -19.76 10.92
N VAL A 145 -40.93 -19.78 10.08
CA VAL A 145 -40.91 -19.24 8.72
C VAL A 145 -40.64 -20.37 7.74
N TYR A 146 -41.32 -20.37 6.61
CA TYR A 146 -41.15 -21.34 5.54
C TYR A 146 -41.26 -20.66 4.18
N LYS A 147 -40.89 -21.38 3.12
CA LYS A 147 -41.08 -20.92 1.75
C LYS A 147 -42.33 -21.54 1.10
N ASN A 148 -43.02 -20.77 0.27
CA ASN A 148 -44.05 -21.30 -0.62
C ASN A 148 -43.47 -21.71 -1.99
N ASP A 149 -44.32 -22.18 -2.90
CA ASP A 149 -43.94 -22.62 -4.27
C ASP A 149 -43.34 -21.52 -5.16
N LYS A 150 -43.41 -20.26 -4.73
CA LYS A 150 -42.84 -19.08 -5.42
C LYS A 150 -41.56 -18.58 -4.75
N ASP A 151 -41.00 -19.34 -3.83
CA ASP A 151 -39.86 -18.93 -2.99
C ASP A 151 -40.15 -17.63 -2.21
N GLU A 152 -41.39 -17.41 -1.79
CA GLU A 152 -41.78 -16.29 -0.94
C GLU A 152 -41.75 -16.69 0.55
N PHE A 153 -41.39 -15.73 1.42
CA PHE A 153 -41.38 -15.92 2.87
C PHE A 153 -42.80 -15.93 3.44
N ILE A 154 -43.15 -17.04 4.10
CA ILE A 154 -44.39 -17.17 4.87
C ILE A 154 -44.06 -17.29 6.36
N LEU A 155 -44.61 -16.38 7.17
CA LEU A 155 -44.47 -16.36 8.62
C LEU A 155 -45.75 -16.93 9.24
N LYS A 156 -45.64 -18.04 9.98
CA LYS A 156 -46.75 -18.54 10.81
C LYS A 156 -47.00 -17.63 12.01
N PRO A 157 -48.12 -17.79 12.74
CA PRO A 157 -48.33 -17.10 14.03
C PRO A 157 -47.11 -17.24 14.95
N GLY A 158 -46.58 -16.11 15.44
CA GLY A 158 -45.35 -16.05 16.24
C GLY A 158 -44.05 -16.30 15.46
N GLY A 159 -44.11 -16.29 14.13
CA GLY A 159 -42.96 -16.39 13.24
C GLY A 159 -42.07 -15.16 13.32
N GLU A 160 -40.76 -15.39 13.32
CA GLU A 160 -39.76 -14.33 13.39
C GLU A 160 -38.68 -14.54 12.31
N LEU A 161 -38.29 -13.44 11.67
CA LEU A 161 -37.19 -13.36 10.70
C LEU A 161 -36.32 -12.15 11.04
N TRP A 162 -35.02 -12.36 11.23
CA TRP A 162 -34.10 -11.29 11.68
C TRP A 162 -32.73 -11.35 11.03
N SER A 163 -32.03 -10.21 11.02
CA SER A 163 -30.62 -10.12 10.62
C SER A 163 -29.69 -10.34 11.83
N LEU A 164 -28.53 -10.96 11.59
CA LEU A 164 -27.48 -11.12 12.61
C LEU A 164 -26.34 -10.10 12.47
N ASP A 165 -25.87 -9.89 11.24
CA ASP A 165 -24.65 -9.13 10.95
C ASP A 165 -24.95 -7.71 10.43
N GLY A 166 -26.00 -7.09 10.97
CA GLY A 166 -26.63 -5.82 10.57
C GLY A 166 -25.84 -4.96 9.59
N MET A 167 -26.17 -5.04 8.29
CA MET A 167 -25.81 -4.04 7.28
C MET A 167 -26.38 -4.29 5.86
N PRO A 168 -27.69 -4.36 5.63
CA PRO A 168 -28.21 -3.74 4.42
C PRO A 168 -28.38 -2.25 4.70
N ASP A 169 -27.71 -1.40 3.95
CA ASP A 169 -27.58 0.03 4.25
C ASP A 169 -28.93 0.71 4.48
N TYR A 170 -30.00 0.18 3.87
CA TYR A 170 -31.38 0.44 4.26
C TYR A 170 -32.27 -0.79 3.98
N LEU A 171 -33.00 -1.32 4.97
CA LEU A 171 -34.14 -2.22 4.70
C LEU A 171 -35.23 -1.38 4.02
N MET A 172 -35.31 -1.47 2.70
CA MET A 172 -36.21 -0.66 1.89
C MET A 172 -37.64 -1.15 1.94
N GLY A 173 -37.84 -2.43 2.25
CA GLY A 173 -39.15 -2.93 2.62
C GLY A 173 -39.35 -4.42 2.45
N TYR A 174 -40.54 -4.84 2.84
CA TYR A 174 -41.11 -6.15 2.55
C TYR A 174 -42.61 -5.99 2.29
N TYR A 175 -43.25 -6.99 1.69
CA TYR A 175 -44.66 -6.93 1.33
C TYR A 175 -45.57 -7.07 2.56
N ASN A 176 -46.63 -6.27 2.63
CA ASN A 176 -47.55 -6.20 3.77
C ASN A 176 -48.35 -7.50 3.95
N GLY A 177 -48.13 -8.19 5.07
CA GLY A 177 -49.24 -8.86 5.74
C GLY A 177 -49.76 -7.94 6.82
N GLU A 178 -51.07 -7.72 6.86
CA GLU A 178 -51.69 -6.87 7.87
C GLU A 178 -51.22 -7.29 9.27
N ASN A 179 -50.68 -6.34 10.06
CA ASN A 179 -50.22 -6.52 11.44
C ASN A 179 -48.91 -7.32 11.68
N THR A 180 -47.94 -7.25 10.76
CA THR A 180 -46.53 -7.58 11.08
C THR A 180 -45.83 -6.46 11.83
N GLU A 181 -45.09 -6.76 12.89
CA GLU A 181 -44.27 -5.75 13.58
C GLU A 181 -42.81 -5.82 13.16
N LEU A 182 -42.17 -4.65 13.01
CA LEU A 182 -40.74 -4.52 12.77
C LEU A 182 -40.06 -3.84 13.96
N TYR A 183 -38.97 -4.42 14.43
CA TYR A 183 -38.11 -3.84 15.47
C TYR A 183 -36.68 -3.70 14.95
N PHE A 184 -36.04 -2.57 15.25
CA PHE A 184 -34.59 -2.40 15.10
C PHE A 184 -33.89 -2.48 16.46
N TYR A 185 -32.69 -3.05 16.49
CA TYR A 185 -31.90 -3.16 17.72
C TYR A 185 -30.39 -3.17 17.46
N THR A 186 -29.64 -2.54 18.37
CA THR A 186 -28.17 -2.60 18.41
C THR A 186 -27.65 -3.63 19.41
N SER A 187 -28.48 -4.01 20.39
CA SER A 187 -28.20 -5.05 21.37
C SER A 187 -29.51 -5.67 21.86
N ALA A 188 -29.44 -6.81 22.55
CA ALA A 188 -30.61 -7.50 23.08
C ALA A 188 -31.50 -6.63 23.99
N LEU A 189 -30.93 -5.57 24.58
CA LEU A 189 -31.60 -4.66 25.53
C LEU A 189 -32.20 -3.42 24.88
N ASN A 190 -31.90 -3.14 23.60
CA ASN A 190 -32.29 -1.89 22.95
C ASN A 190 -33.09 -2.15 21.67
N LYS A 191 -34.30 -2.71 21.83
CA LYS A 191 -35.26 -2.90 20.75
C LYS A 191 -36.18 -1.68 20.65
N VAL A 192 -36.18 -1.04 19.49
CA VAL A 192 -37.06 0.06 19.15
C VAL A 192 -38.05 -0.42 18.10
N LYS A 193 -39.35 -0.38 18.42
CA LYS A 193 -40.42 -0.67 17.47
C LYS A 193 -40.53 0.48 16.47
N VAL A 194 -40.67 0.16 15.19
CA VAL A 194 -40.83 1.18 14.15
C VAL A 194 -42.30 1.47 13.92
N GLU A 195 -42.71 2.71 14.14
CA GLU A 195 -44.02 3.20 13.71
C GLU A 195 -43.92 3.53 12.21
N TYR A 196 -44.73 2.86 11.40
CA TYR A 196 -44.65 2.84 9.94
C TYR A 196 -44.56 4.25 9.34
N THR A 197 -43.59 4.48 8.44
CA THR A 197 -43.40 5.81 7.85
C THR A 197 -44.19 6.02 6.55
N THR A 198 -44.29 5.00 5.67
CA THR A 198 -45.13 5.08 4.45
C THR A 198 -45.49 3.70 3.88
N ILE A 199 -46.76 3.49 3.52
CA ILE A 199 -47.19 2.44 2.57
C ILE A 199 -47.12 3.07 1.17
N THR A 200 -46.23 2.61 0.31
CA THR A 200 -46.20 3.06 -1.09
C THR A 200 -47.22 2.30 -1.93
N SER A 201 -47.51 2.77 -3.16
CA SER A 201 -48.58 2.30 -4.05
C SER A 201 -48.52 0.82 -4.50
N GLU A 202 -47.62 0.01 -3.96
CA GLU A 202 -47.43 -1.41 -4.27
C GLU A 202 -47.53 -2.34 -3.04
N ASP A 203 -48.21 -1.89 -1.96
CA ASP A 203 -48.43 -2.67 -0.73
C ASP A 203 -47.13 -3.11 -0.02
N LYS A 204 -46.03 -2.38 -0.22
CA LYS A 204 -44.75 -2.58 0.46
C LYS A 204 -44.64 -1.65 1.66
N TYR A 205 -44.23 -2.18 2.81
CA TYR A 205 -43.79 -1.36 3.93
C TYR A 205 -42.40 -0.84 3.64
N CYS A 206 -42.29 0.45 3.33
CA CYS A 206 -40.99 1.07 3.15
C CYS A 206 -40.52 1.73 4.44
N TYR A 207 -39.32 1.37 4.88
CA TYR A 207 -38.70 1.97 6.05
C TYR A 207 -37.51 2.79 5.58
N ASN A 208 -37.71 4.10 5.46
CA ASN A 208 -36.57 5.00 5.31
C ASN A 208 -35.93 5.10 6.71
N THR A 209 -34.69 4.63 6.85
CA THR A 209 -33.94 4.64 8.12
C THR A 209 -32.88 5.76 8.18
N PRO A 210 -33.16 7.02 7.80
CA PRO A 210 -32.12 8.06 7.81
C PRO A 210 -31.68 8.42 9.23
N GLU A 211 -32.50 8.08 10.25
CA GLU A 211 -32.21 8.28 11.68
C GLU A 211 -31.32 7.17 12.28
N TYR A 212 -31.33 5.96 11.70
CA TYR A 212 -30.58 4.81 12.21
C TYR A 212 -29.32 4.58 11.37
N LYS A 213 -28.34 5.49 11.50
CA LYS A 213 -27.07 5.42 10.76
C LYS A 213 -26.19 4.31 11.34
N PHE A 214 -26.10 3.20 10.60
CA PHE A 214 -25.15 2.09 10.75
C PHE A 214 -25.31 1.19 11.99
N GLY A 215 -25.17 -0.14 11.81
CA GLY A 215 -24.98 -1.11 12.91
C GLY A 215 -26.24 -1.61 13.63
N TYR A 216 -27.41 -1.55 12.99
CA TYR A 216 -28.66 -2.05 13.54
C TYR A 216 -29.03 -3.40 12.92
N ASN A 217 -29.54 -4.30 13.75
CA ASN A 217 -30.24 -5.51 13.32
C ASN A 217 -31.74 -5.25 13.28
N PHE A 218 -32.46 -5.98 12.43
CA PHE A 218 -33.92 -5.93 12.39
C PHE A 218 -34.53 -7.29 12.74
N VAL A 219 -35.77 -7.28 13.23
CA VAL A 219 -36.61 -8.48 13.34
C VAL A 219 -38.04 -8.16 12.90
N ILE A 220 -38.57 -8.98 12.00
CA ILE A 220 -39.97 -8.98 11.56
C ILE A 220 -40.69 -10.08 12.35
N ILE A 221 -41.83 -9.73 12.95
CA ILE A 221 -42.63 -10.63 13.78
C ILE A 221 -44.06 -10.69 13.24
N ASN A 222 -44.59 -11.91 13.03
CA ASN A 222 -46.01 -12.10 12.81
C ASN A 222 -46.73 -12.24 14.16
N ASN A 223 -47.49 -11.20 14.54
CA ASN A 223 -48.28 -11.17 15.78
C ASN A 223 -49.77 -11.52 15.56
N THR A 224 -50.13 -12.01 14.38
CA THR A 224 -51.50 -12.42 14.06
C THR A 224 -51.73 -13.90 14.35
N LEU A 225 -52.99 -14.33 14.21
CA LEU A 225 -53.39 -15.73 14.29
C LEU A 225 -53.36 -16.44 12.93
N GLU A 226 -52.97 -15.74 11.87
CA GLU A 226 -52.97 -16.26 10.50
C GLU A 226 -51.55 -16.26 9.92
N ASP A 227 -51.33 -17.07 8.88
CA ASP A 227 -50.07 -17.05 8.14
C ASP A 227 -49.96 -15.76 7.33
N ILE A 228 -48.79 -15.13 7.40
CA ILE A 228 -48.50 -13.90 6.68
C ILE A 228 -47.47 -14.15 5.58
N ASN A 229 -47.81 -13.76 4.35
CA ASN A 229 -46.87 -13.74 3.23
C ASN A 229 -46.18 -12.37 3.13
N ILE A 230 -44.90 -12.30 3.50
CA ILE A 230 -44.10 -11.07 3.37
C ILE A 230 -43.34 -10.99 2.04
N ARG A 231 -43.52 -11.99 1.16
CA ARG A 231 -42.87 -12.15 -0.15
C ARG A 231 -41.36 -12.22 -0.08
N GLN A 232 -40.70 -11.08 -0.22
CA GLN A 232 -39.26 -10.93 -0.38
C GLN A 232 -38.78 -9.74 0.47
N LEU A 233 -37.49 -9.72 0.76
CA LEU A 233 -36.85 -8.60 1.45
C LEU A 233 -36.05 -7.77 0.45
N GLU A 234 -36.18 -6.44 0.52
CA GLU A 234 -35.50 -5.51 -0.38
C GLU A 234 -34.49 -4.66 0.38
N PHE A 235 -33.26 -4.60 -0.14
CA PHE A 235 -32.13 -3.94 0.51
C PHE A 235 -31.37 -3.04 -0.46
N TRP A 236 -30.85 -1.92 0.03
CA TRP A 236 -29.84 -1.13 -0.67
C TRP A 236 -28.46 -1.53 -0.14
N CYS A 237 -27.51 -1.83 -1.02
CA CYS A 237 -26.14 -2.22 -0.67
C CYS A 237 -25.07 -1.18 -1.07
#